data_AF-A0A960ULK3-F1
#
_entry.id   AF-A0A960ULK3-F1
#
_cell.length_a   1.000
_cell.length_b   1.000
_cell.length_c   1.000
_cell.angle_alpha   90.00
_cell.angle_beta   90.00
_cell.angle_gamma   90.00
#
_symmetry.space_group_name_H-M   'P 1'
#
loop_
_entity.id
_entity.type
_entity.pdbx_description
1 polymer ?
#
loop_
_entity_poly.entity_id
_entity_poly.type
_entity_poly.pdbx_seq_one_letter_code
_entity_poly.pdbx_strand_id
1 'polypeptide(L)'
;GLADVIQERAGRIEMDSLFLDEGFGTLDEETLNRAMSVLEEIRENRMVGIISHVAELKRTIPCQIKVRKGMKGSRLELVGVS
;
A
#
# COMPACT_ATOMS: atom_id res chain seq x y z
N GLY A 1 20.19 4.85 -7.04
CA GLY A 1 18.94 5.34 -6.45
C GLY A 1 18.08 4.16 -6.02
N LEU A 2 16.98 4.38 -5.29
CA LEU A 2 16.09 3.29 -4.83
C LEU A 2 15.55 2.40 -5.98
N ALA A 3 15.62 2.91 -7.21
CA ALA A 3 15.31 2.20 -8.45
C ALA A 3 16.33 1.10 -8.86
N ASP A 4 17.53 1.04 -8.26
CA ASP A 4 18.61 0.13 -8.70
C ASP A 4 18.66 -1.21 -7.95
N VAL A 5 17.77 -1.47 -6.98
CA VAL A 5 17.93 -2.62 -6.04
C VAL A 5 17.10 -3.86 -6.43
N ILE A 6 16.22 -3.78 -7.42
CA ILE A 6 15.37 -4.93 -7.77
C ILE A 6 15.70 -5.38 -9.19
N GLN A 7 16.77 -6.15 -9.30
CA GLN A 7 17.05 -6.98 -10.46
C GLN A 7 17.19 -8.44 -10.03
N GLU A 8 16.45 -9.29 -10.73
CA GLU A 8 16.70 -10.72 -10.97
C GLU A 8 16.15 -11.75 -9.96
N ARG A 9 15.06 -12.45 -10.33
CA ARG A 9 15.12 -13.85 -10.80
C ARG A 9 13.76 -14.51 -11.11
N ALA A 10 13.66 -14.98 -12.36
CA ALA A 10 13.04 -16.25 -12.79
C ALA A 10 11.50 -16.37 -12.88
N GLY A 11 10.94 -15.91 -14.00
CA GLY A 11 10.21 -16.77 -14.94
C GLY A 11 9.03 -17.61 -14.42
N ARG A 12 7.87 -16.97 -14.20
CA ARG A 12 6.49 -17.39 -14.58
C ARG A 12 5.52 -16.56 -13.74
N ILE A 13 4.81 -15.64 -14.41
CA ILE A 13 3.91 -14.63 -13.84
C ILE A 13 4.66 -13.65 -12.93
N GLU A 14 5.28 -12.61 -13.53
CA GLU A 14 5.83 -11.46 -12.78
C GLU A 14 4.69 -10.63 -12.20
N MET A 15 4.05 -11.14 -11.14
CA MET A 15 3.33 -10.28 -10.21
C MET A 15 4.37 -9.69 -9.27
N ASP A 16 5.04 -8.63 -9.71
CA ASP A 16 5.92 -7.86 -8.83
C ASP A 16 5.08 -7.29 -7.68
N SER A 17 5.62 -7.27 -6.47
CA SER A 17 4.96 -6.67 -5.32
C SER A 17 5.78 -5.51 -4.78
N LEU A 18 5.16 -4.34 -4.66
CA LEU A 18 5.73 -3.13 -4.06
C LEU A 18 5.03 -2.86 -2.73
N PHE A 19 5.79 -2.78 -1.64
CA PHE A 19 5.29 -2.36 -0.33
C PHE A 19 5.84 -0.98 0.03
N LEU A 20 4.94 -0.08 0.44
CA LEU A 20 5.26 1.27 0.87
C LEU A 20 4.90 1.40 2.35
N ASP A 21 5.88 1.77 3.17
CA ASP A 21 5.72 1.87 4.63
C ASP A 21 6.05 3.30 5.10
N GLU A 22 5.04 3.94 5.68
CA GLU A 22 5.06 5.29 6.27
C GLU A 22 5.56 6.45 5.36
N GLY A 23 5.17 7.69 5.69
CA GLY A 23 5.52 8.91 4.93
C GLY A 23 4.34 9.68 4.32
N PHE A 24 3.15 9.07 4.24
CA PHE A 24 1.95 9.77 3.78
C PHE A 24 1.36 10.76 4.80
N GLY A 25 1.69 10.59 6.09
CA GLY A 25 1.15 11.44 7.17
C GLY A 25 1.77 12.84 7.24
N THR A 26 2.91 13.06 6.57
CA THR A 26 3.57 14.37 6.47
C THR A 26 3.21 15.12 5.19
N LEU A 27 2.44 14.51 4.31
CA LEU A 27 1.99 15.13 3.07
C LEU A 27 0.76 16.00 3.34
N ASP A 28 0.71 17.16 2.70
CA ASP A 28 -0.55 17.89 2.54
C ASP A 28 -1.52 17.11 1.65
N GLU A 29 -2.77 17.55 1.65
CA GLU A 29 -3.88 16.88 0.94
C GLU A 29 -3.63 16.80 -0.58
N GLU A 30 -3.09 17.86 -1.18
CA GLU A 30 -2.79 17.91 -2.62
C GLU A 30 -1.71 16.89 -2.99
N THR A 31 -0.64 16.83 -2.20
CA THR A 31 0.47 15.91 -2.40
C THR A 31 0.05 14.47 -2.16
N LEU A 32 -0.81 14.22 -1.17
CA LEU A 32 -1.38 12.90 -0.92
C LEU A 32 -2.26 12.42 -2.08
N ASN A 33 -3.12 13.29 -2.62
CA ASN A 33 -3.94 12.98 -3.80
C ASN A 33 -3.08 12.66 -5.01
N ARG A 34 -2.02 13.45 -5.26
CA ARG A 34 -1.07 13.17 -6.34
C ARG A 34 -0.36 11.82 -6.14
N ALA A 35 0.02 11.49 -4.92
CA ALA A 35 0.59 10.19 -4.60
C ALA A 35 -0.39 9.04 -4.89
N MET A 36 -1.68 9.20 -4.58
CA MET A 36 -2.71 8.20 -4.92
C MET A 36 -2.81 7.96 -6.43
N SER A 37 -2.80 9.02 -7.24
CA SER A 37 -2.85 8.88 -8.70
C SER A 37 -1.66 8.08 -9.23
N VAL A 38 -0.45 8.35 -8.73
CA VAL A 38 0.75 7.59 -9.12
C VAL A 38 0.66 6.12 -8.69
N LEU A 39 0.10 5.84 -7.51
CA LEU A 39 -0.11 4.47 -7.03
C LEU A 39 -1.11 3.70 -7.92
N GLU A 40 -2.12 4.39 -8.45
CA GLU A 40 -3.09 3.82 -9.39
C GLU A 40 -2.47 3.49 -10.75
N GLU A 41 -1.49 4.27 -11.21
CA GLU A 41 -0.73 3.94 -12.44
C GLU A 41 0.19 2.72 -12.22
N ILE A 42 0.84 2.64 -11.05
CA ILE A 42 1.81 1.58 -10.75
C ILE A 42 1.14 0.21 -10.61
N ARG A 43 -0.06 0.16 -10.02
CA ARG A 43 -0.79 -1.09 -9.73
C ARG A 43 -1.29 -1.84 -10.97
N GLU A 44 -1.26 -1.24 -12.17
CA GLU A 44 -1.68 -1.91 -13.40
C GLU A 44 -0.80 -3.13 -13.73
N ASN A 45 0.47 -3.09 -13.32
CA ASN A 45 1.48 -4.10 -13.68
C ASN A 45 2.08 -4.82 -12.47
N ARG A 46 1.68 -4.47 -11.24
CA ARG A 46 2.27 -5.00 -10.01
C ARG A 46 1.29 -4.91 -8.83
N MET A 47 1.41 -5.79 -7.84
CA MET A 47 0.69 -5.66 -6.58
C MET A 47 1.29 -4.52 -5.75
N VAL A 48 0.45 -3.60 -5.27
CA VAL A 48 0.89 -2.50 -4.39
C VAL A 48 0.25 -2.65 -3.01
N GLY A 49 1.08 -2.77 -1.99
CA GLY A 49 0.69 -2.77 -0.58
C GLY A 49 1.11 -1.49 0.12
N ILE A 50 0.20 -0.86 0.87
CA ILE A 50 0.48 0.38 1.59
C ILE A 50 0.24 0.17 3.08
N ILE A 51 1.24 0.48 3.89
CA ILE A 51 1.16 0.49 5.35
C ILE A 51 1.06 1.94 5.78
N SER A 52 -0.10 2.31 6.34
CA SER A 52 -0.36 3.70 6.73
C SER A 52 -1.41 3.81 7.83
N HIS A 53 -1.24 4.81 8.69
CA HIS A 53 -2.24 5.21 9.66
C HIS A 53 -3.18 6.31 9.15
N VAL A 54 -2.89 6.92 7.99
CA VAL A 54 -3.61 8.07 7.41
C VAL A 54 -5.05 7.69 7.05
N ALA A 55 -6.01 8.51 7.47
CA ALA A 55 -7.43 8.24 7.30
C ALA A 55 -7.89 8.33 5.83
N GLU A 56 -7.35 9.28 5.06
CA GLU A 56 -7.67 9.46 3.63
C GLU A 56 -7.35 8.20 2.81
N LEU A 57 -6.17 7.63 3.03
CA LEU A 57 -5.72 6.38 2.40
C LEU A 57 -6.70 5.22 2.63
N LYS A 58 -7.29 5.15 3.83
CA LYS A 58 -8.29 4.13 4.18
C LYS A 58 -9.64 4.36 3.51
N ARG A 59 -9.94 5.58 3.03
CA ARG A 59 -11.16 5.84 2.26
C ARG A 59 -10.99 5.46 0.80
N THR A 60 -9.81 5.75 0.24
CA THR A 60 -9.54 5.56 -1.19
C THR A 60 -9.29 4.10 -1.56
N ILE A 61 -8.64 3.32 -0.70
CA ILE A 61 -8.28 1.92 -0.99
C ILE A 61 -9.36 0.98 -0.45
N PRO A 62 -10.12 0.27 -1.30
CA PRO A 62 -11.26 -0.54 -0.85
C PRO A 62 -10.86 -1.84 -0.15
N CYS A 63 -9.80 -2.51 -0.62
CA CYS A 63 -9.28 -3.74 -0.01
C CYS A 63 -8.29 -3.40 1.11
N GLN A 64 -8.59 -3.82 2.34
CA GLN A 64 -7.81 -3.41 3.52
C GLN A 64 -7.60 -4.57 4.49
N ILE A 65 -6.41 -4.57 5.10
CA ILE A 65 -6.11 -5.34 6.31
C ILE A 65 -6.06 -4.34 7.48
N LYS A 66 -7.11 -4.28 8.28
CA LYS A 66 -7.19 -3.39 9.45
C LYS A 66 -6.56 -4.06 10.66
N VAL A 67 -5.54 -3.42 11.23
CA VAL A 67 -4.95 -3.84 12.50
C VAL A 67 -5.71 -3.20 13.66
N ARG A 68 -6.32 -4.01 14.53
CA ARG A 68 -7.03 -3.58 15.74
C ARG A 68 -6.23 -3.97 16.97
N LYS A 69 -5.78 -2.99 17.76
CA LYS A 69 -5.11 -3.24 19.05
C LYS A 69 -6.13 -3.72 20.09
N GLY A 70 -5.76 -4.67 20.94
CA GLY A 70 -6.59 -5.18 22.02
C GLY A 70 -5.75 -5.61 23.23
N MET A 71 -6.40 -5.89 24.35
CA MET A 71 -5.72 -6.21 25.62
C MET A 71 -4.86 -7.48 25.58
N LYS A 72 -5.18 -8.43 24.69
CA LYS A 72 -4.43 -9.69 24.51
C LYS A 72 -3.49 -9.66 23.29
N GLY A 73 -3.26 -8.48 22.72
CA GLY A 73 -2.52 -8.31 21.47
C GLY A 73 -3.38 -7.73 20.33
N SER A 74 -2.79 -7.63 19.14
CA SER A 74 -3.45 -7.09 17.95
C SER A 74 -4.20 -8.19 17.19
N ARG A 75 -5.32 -7.84 16.56
CA ARG A 75 -6.08 -8.69 15.64
C ARG A 75 -6.18 -8.05 14.27
N LEU A 76 -6.29 -8.88 13.23
CA LEU A 76 -6.50 -8.44 11.86
C LEU A 76 -7.99 -8.54 11.51
N GLU A 77 -8.47 -7.56 10.74
CA GLU A 77 -9.83 -7.51 10.18
C GLU A 77 -9.70 -7.23 8.68
N LEU A 78 -10.19 -8.14 7.84
CA LEU A 78 -10.21 -7.97 6.40
C LEU A 78 -11.45 -7.18 5.98
N VAL A 79 -11.28 -6.18 5.12
CA VAL A 79 -12.37 -5.33 4.60
C VAL A 79 -12.25 -5.24 3.08
N GLY A 80 -13.40 -5.32 2.38
CA GLY A 80 -13.44 -5.15 0.93
C GLY A 80 -12.88 -6.34 0.13
N VAL A 81 -12.80 -7.53 0.75
CA VAL A 81 -12.48 -8.78 0.05
C VAL A 81 -13.80 -9.39 -0.39
N SER A 82 -13.98 -9.54 -1.71
CA SER A 82 -15.11 -10.28 -2.32
C SER A 82 -14.70 -11.73 -2.55
#